data_AF-A0A914GY87-F1
#
_entry.id   AF-A0A914GY87-F1
#
_cell.length_a   1.000
_cell.length_b   1.000
_cell.length_c   1.000
_cell.angle_alpha   90.00
_cell.angle_beta   90.00
_cell.angle_gamma   90.00
#
_symmetry.space_group_name_H-M   'P 1'
#
loop_
_entity.id
_entity.type
_entity.pdbx_description
1 polymer ?
#
loop_
_entity_poly.entity_id
_entity_poly.type
_entity_poly.pdbx_seq_one_letter_code
_entity_poly.pdbx_strand_id
1 'polypeptide(L)'
;MNAVKLVLLSLFIVILFCTVRPVHSAFYCPVERFSGKCFARDEAGDYEKWCYQYASTSMNFDLMQPKLILVAKSVEDVKRAIVYARQQRVNIAVRTGGHQFTGASSTDRDNIQLDLSEAFKDASAGDFAVSRSPKHGVTVRVGISFTVTEFYAMMDAEGLYVPAGQCSNVHLGGHVQTGGYGIAIRAFGLLADHVLAFDIITADGQTLHVARDSADEKMRDLYYAVLGGSPGNFGVLTHITLKAYRNEDYPHSRGFRATFTYAKESVQRILDLMSKMSELERDYDLLVSVLSANTSGAIPPTIAVFAQWSNTGGPNQIADAAVDKWFQCIEAAFGASQRLPDPRAFNWSVPVPLSKLVMAWVYQPIREYVMPYEKRLYLSEWTAAELQRRNWSAWTTGQLDDFIVATTAGQQQQVTGVEMVAQLQNIGGPNSTFYRNSLHKSPIDGRDLTSISWRNTTIWAALDGFFNASMNPDAQQFVLSWHKQTDLGALGTAGHVSDLPPEKARRLVFNSFGDRNMGNVWKQYYAKSQYNRLVGIKRTFDPAPTVFTPNNFCVGMPPGKPELPPNNARLPATIFPITSELMCTSGAGAVDAYMTQWMQQEQHTGPRRNTTN
;
A
#
# COMPACT_ATOMS: atom_id res chain seq x y z
N MET A 1 10.74 -59.60 -43.83
CA MET A 1 10.93 -58.19 -44.26
C MET A 1 9.68 -57.29 -44.17
N ASN A 2 8.50 -57.77 -43.77
CA ASN A 2 7.25 -56.97 -43.80
C ASN A 2 6.66 -56.58 -42.43
N ALA A 3 7.18 -57.05 -41.29
CA ALA A 3 6.70 -56.66 -39.97
C ALA A 3 7.41 -55.40 -39.39
N VAL A 4 8.68 -55.19 -39.74
CA VAL A 4 9.49 -54.05 -39.25
C VAL A 4 9.12 -52.74 -39.96
N LYS A 5 8.63 -52.79 -41.20
CA LYS A 5 8.18 -51.61 -41.95
C LYS A 5 6.84 -51.04 -41.45
N LEU A 6 5.96 -51.86 -40.87
CA LEU A 6 4.67 -51.41 -40.36
C LEU A 6 4.80 -50.68 -39.00
N VAL A 7 5.73 -51.14 -38.14
CA VAL A 7 5.99 -50.49 -36.83
C VAL A 7 6.69 -49.13 -37.01
N LEU A 8 7.58 -49.00 -38.01
CA LEU A 8 8.22 -47.73 -38.33
C LEU A 8 7.27 -46.70 -38.96
N LEU A 9 6.26 -47.13 -39.71
CA LEU A 9 5.26 -46.23 -40.30
C LEU A 9 4.27 -45.70 -39.25
N SER A 10 3.91 -46.52 -38.25
CA SER A 10 3.07 -46.11 -37.11
C SER A 10 3.80 -45.16 -36.16
N LEU A 11 5.11 -45.35 -35.92
CA LEU A 11 5.91 -44.40 -35.15
C LEU A 11 6.09 -43.07 -35.90
N PHE A 12 6.21 -43.08 -37.23
CA PHE A 12 6.31 -41.84 -38.02
C PHE A 12 5.01 -41.03 -38.01
N ILE A 13 3.83 -41.67 -38.02
CA ILE A 13 2.53 -40.95 -37.96
C ILE A 13 2.27 -40.38 -36.55
N VAL A 14 2.71 -41.05 -35.48
CA VAL A 14 2.62 -40.51 -34.11
C VAL A 14 3.65 -39.40 -33.87
N ILE A 15 4.84 -39.47 -34.47
CA ILE A 15 5.84 -38.40 -34.39
C ILE A 15 5.41 -37.19 -35.25
N LEU A 16 4.71 -37.40 -36.38
CA LEU A 16 4.18 -36.28 -37.19
C LEU A 16 3.00 -35.55 -36.51
N PHE A 17 2.26 -36.20 -35.61
CA PHE A 17 1.23 -35.54 -34.78
C PHE A 17 1.76 -34.97 -33.46
N CYS A 18 2.98 -35.32 -33.03
CA CYS A 18 3.57 -34.86 -31.77
C CYS A 18 4.77 -33.91 -31.93
N THR A 19 5.20 -33.55 -33.14
CA THR A 19 6.36 -32.66 -33.32
C THR A 19 6.21 -31.61 -34.42
N VAL A 20 5.10 -30.87 -34.44
CA VAL A 20 5.08 -29.43 -34.75
C VAL A 20 3.82 -28.83 -34.10
N ARG A 21 3.87 -28.47 -32.81
CA ARG A 21 3.09 -27.29 -32.41
C ARG A 21 3.78 -26.12 -33.10
N PRO A 22 3.07 -25.28 -33.89
CA PRO A 22 3.71 -24.15 -34.52
C PRO A 22 4.40 -23.34 -33.43
N VAL A 23 5.71 -23.15 -33.59
CA VAL A 23 6.48 -22.17 -32.84
C VAL A 23 5.78 -20.83 -33.07
N HIS A 24 5.17 -20.32 -32.01
CA HIS A 24 4.70 -18.94 -31.84
C HIS A 24 4.10 -18.30 -33.10
N SER A 25 2.80 -18.47 -33.33
CA SER A 25 2.06 -17.36 -33.96
C SER A 25 2.14 -16.22 -32.96
N ALA A 26 3.01 -15.24 -33.22
CA ALA A 26 3.11 -14.05 -32.39
C ALA A 26 1.71 -13.44 -32.28
N PHE A 27 1.15 -13.44 -31.08
CA PHE A 27 -0.12 -12.77 -30.82
C PHE A 27 -0.06 -11.35 -31.39
N TYR A 28 -0.95 -11.05 -32.32
CA TYR A 28 -1.06 -9.69 -32.85
C TYR A 28 -1.89 -8.87 -31.88
N CYS A 29 -1.30 -7.79 -31.34
CA CYS A 29 -2.04 -6.86 -30.50
C CYS A 29 -3.24 -6.29 -31.28
N PRO A 30 -4.48 -6.48 -30.80
CA PRO A 30 -5.67 -6.00 -31.53
C PRO A 30 -5.80 -4.46 -31.49
N VAL A 31 -4.98 -3.78 -30.70
CA VAL A 31 -4.95 -2.32 -30.60
C VAL A 31 -3.99 -1.76 -31.66
N GLU A 32 -4.54 -1.05 -32.65
CA GLU A 32 -3.75 -0.56 -33.78
C GLU A 32 -2.61 0.38 -33.35
N ARG A 33 -1.38 0.05 -33.78
CA ARG A 33 -0.13 0.79 -33.49
C ARG A 33 0.17 0.93 -32.00
N PHE A 34 -0.24 -0.05 -31.20
CA PHE A 34 0.19 -0.15 -29.81
C PHE A 34 1.67 -0.57 -29.75
N SER A 35 2.50 0.25 -29.10
CA SER A 35 3.95 0.07 -29.01
C SER A 35 4.40 -0.79 -27.82
N GLY A 36 3.49 -0.95 -26.86
CA GLY A 36 3.65 -1.79 -25.68
C GLY A 36 3.49 -3.29 -25.96
N LYS A 37 3.33 -4.06 -24.88
CA LYS A 37 3.12 -5.52 -24.95
C LYS A 37 1.65 -5.85 -24.80
N CYS A 38 1.22 -6.94 -25.40
CA CYS A 38 -0.17 -7.36 -25.40
C CYS A 38 -0.23 -8.86 -25.06
N PHE A 39 -1.14 -9.24 -24.17
CA PHE A 39 -1.36 -10.62 -23.78
C PHE A 39 -2.85 -10.93 -23.76
N ALA A 40 -3.31 -11.90 -24.54
CA ALA A 40 -4.65 -12.43 -24.47
C ALA A 40 -4.69 -13.66 -23.57
N ARG A 41 -5.78 -13.84 -22.82
CA ARG A 41 -5.92 -14.93 -21.85
C ARG A 41 -5.80 -16.33 -22.48
N ASP A 42 -6.38 -16.50 -23.66
CA ASP A 42 -6.52 -17.82 -24.29
C ASP A 42 -5.35 -18.14 -25.25
N GLU A 43 -4.24 -17.39 -25.15
CA GLU A 43 -3.06 -17.52 -25.99
C GLU A 43 -1.81 -17.88 -25.18
N ALA A 44 -0.90 -18.67 -25.77
CA ALA A 44 0.35 -19.03 -25.12
C ALA A 44 1.25 -17.80 -24.94
N GLY A 45 1.81 -17.62 -23.74
CA GLY A 45 2.73 -16.52 -23.44
C GLY A 45 2.81 -16.23 -21.95
N ASP A 46 3.27 -15.03 -21.60
CA ASP A 46 3.44 -14.59 -20.21
C ASP A 46 2.14 -14.06 -19.57
N TYR A 47 0.96 -14.44 -20.07
CA TYR A 47 -0.32 -13.89 -19.61
C TYR A 47 -0.47 -14.02 -18.09
N GLU A 48 -0.22 -15.21 -17.52
CA GLU A 48 -0.36 -15.47 -16.08
C GLU A 48 0.56 -14.58 -15.24
N LYS A 49 1.79 -14.36 -15.72
CA LYS A 49 2.77 -13.47 -15.06
C LYS A 49 2.24 -12.03 -15.02
N TRP A 50 1.70 -11.54 -16.13
CA TRP A 50 1.14 -10.20 -16.21
C TRP A 50 -0.26 -10.09 -15.58
N CYS A 51 -0.95 -11.20 -15.37
CA CYS A 51 -2.23 -11.25 -14.67
C CYS A 51 -2.07 -11.24 -13.15
N TYR A 52 -0.95 -11.77 -12.65
CA TYR A 52 -0.66 -11.86 -11.21
C TYR A 52 -0.66 -10.49 -10.52
N GLN A 53 -1.25 -10.43 -9.33
CA GLN A 53 -1.28 -9.26 -8.46
C GLN A 53 -1.34 -9.69 -6.98
N TYR A 54 -1.20 -8.76 -6.04
CA TYR A 54 -1.19 -9.06 -4.59
C TYR A 54 -2.42 -9.89 -4.17
N ALA A 55 -3.58 -9.53 -4.71
CA ALA A 55 -4.86 -10.19 -4.49
C ALA A 55 -4.99 -11.61 -5.06
N SER A 56 -4.10 -12.05 -5.97
CA SER A 56 -4.19 -13.37 -6.63
C SER A 56 -4.16 -14.55 -5.65
N THR A 57 -3.61 -14.38 -4.45
CA THR A 57 -3.58 -15.43 -3.43
C THR A 57 -4.89 -15.59 -2.66
N SER A 58 -5.83 -14.67 -2.75
CA SER A 58 -6.96 -14.60 -1.80
C SER A 58 -8.30 -14.32 -2.45
N MET A 59 -8.27 -13.65 -3.59
CA MET A 59 -9.45 -13.22 -4.31
C MET A 59 -9.84 -14.23 -5.38
N ASN A 60 -11.13 -14.26 -5.72
CA ASN A 60 -11.62 -15.10 -6.81
C ASN A 60 -10.91 -14.70 -8.12
N PHE A 61 -10.18 -15.65 -8.68
CA PHE A 61 -9.41 -15.43 -9.90
C PHE A 61 -10.30 -15.14 -11.11
N ASP A 62 -11.54 -15.63 -11.18
CA ASP A 62 -12.46 -15.32 -12.27
C ASP A 62 -12.78 -13.81 -12.40
N LEU A 63 -12.62 -13.05 -11.30
CA LEU A 63 -12.78 -11.59 -11.30
C LEU A 63 -11.49 -10.83 -11.64
N MET A 64 -10.40 -11.56 -11.87
CA MET A 64 -9.05 -11.04 -12.13
C MET A 64 -8.42 -11.82 -13.29
N GLN A 65 -9.23 -12.13 -14.31
CA GLN A 65 -8.84 -12.83 -15.53
C GLN A 65 -9.19 -11.96 -16.74
N PRO A 66 -8.55 -10.80 -16.93
CA PRO A 66 -8.84 -9.92 -18.06
C PRO A 66 -8.79 -10.64 -19.40
N LYS A 67 -9.69 -10.29 -20.32
CA LYS A 67 -9.63 -10.77 -21.72
C LYS A 67 -8.29 -10.45 -22.36
N LEU A 68 -7.81 -9.23 -22.08
CA LEU A 68 -6.65 -8.61 -22.70
C LEU A 68 -5.87 -7.81 -21.66
N ILE A 69 -4.57 -8.04 -21.60
CA ILE A 69 -3.63 -7.22 -20.83
C ILE A 69 -2.82 -6.39 -21.81
N LEU A 70 -2.88 -5.08 -21.65
CA LEU A 70 -2.13 -4.10 -22.43
C LEU A 70 -1.08 -3.47 -21.53
N VAL A 71 0.19 -3.83 -21.72
CA VAL A 71 1.31 -3.20 -21.01
C VAL A 71 1.77 -2.00 -21.82
N ALA A 72 1.29 -0.81 -21.46
CA ALA A 72 1.58 0.43 -22.16
C ALA A 72 3.03 0.88 -21.91
N LYS A 73 3.59 1.61 -22.86
CA LYS A 73 4.89 2.29 -22.74
C LYS A 73 4.81 3.80 -22.86
N SER A 74 3.66 4.34 -23.25
CA SER A 74 3.52 5.77 -23.55
C SER A 74 2.10 6.29 -23.33
N VAL A 75 1.96 7.61 -23.34
CA VAL A 75 0.65 8.30 -23.39
C VAL A 75 -0.17 7.85 -24.59
N GLU A 76 0.45 7.65 -25.75
CA GLU A 76 -0.27 7.25 -26.97
C GLU A 76 -0.79 5.81 -26.89
N ASP A 77 -0.05 4.89 -26.26
CA ASP A 77 -0.56 3.55 -25.95
C ASP A 77 -1.81 3.62 -25.07
N VAL A 78 -1.79 4.45 -24.02
CA VAL A 78 -2.95 4.64 -23.13
C VAL A 78 -4.15 5.17 -23.91
N LYS A 79 -3.96 6.21 -24.74
CA LYS A 79 -5.04 6.77 -25.57
C LYS A 79 -5.59 5.73 -26.54
N ARG A 80 -4.72 4.95 -27.19
CA ARG A 80 -5.13 3.86 -28.11
C ARG A 80 -5.92 2.77 -27.39
N ALA A 81 -5.51 2.39 -26.18
CA ALA A 81 -6.25 1.44 -25.36
C ALA A 81 -7.65 1.96 -25.02
N ILE A 82 -7.79 3.25 -24.66
CA ILE A 82 -9.08 3.89 -24.39
C ILE A 82 -9.97 3.90 -25.64
N VAL A 83 -9.42 4.29 -26.80
CA VAL A 83 -10.14 4.30 -28.08
C VAL A 83 -10.63 2.89 -28.43
N TYR A 84 -9.74 1.89 -28.33
CA TYR A 84 -10.07 0.50 -28.59
C TYR A 84 -11.17 -0.02 -27.64
N ALA A 85 -11.05 0.25 -26.34
CA ALA A 85 -12.04 -0.14 -25.35
C ALA A 85 -13.43 0.42 -25.68
N ARG A 86 -13.51 1.69 -26.09
CA ARG A 86 -14.77 2.32 -26.53
C ARG A 86 -15.34 1.69 -27.80
N GLN A 87 -14.49 1.41 -28.79
CA GLN A 87 -14.90 0.76 -30.04
C GLN A 87 -15.46 -0.65 -29.78
N GLN A 88 -14.80 -1.41 -28.90
CA GLN A 88 -15.20 -2.78 -28.54
C GLN A 88 -16.29 -2.83 -27.44
N ARG A 89 -16.67 -1.68 -26.87
CA ARG A 89 -17.62 -1.58 -25.75
C ARG A 89 -17.21 -2.41 -24.53
N VAL A 90 -15.91 -2.43 -24.24
CA VAL A 90 -15.32 -3.08 -23.07
C VAL A 90 -14.71 -2.04 -22.14
N ASN A 91 -14.51 -2.41 -20.88
CA ASN A 91 -13.97 -1.55 -19.84
C ASN A 91 -12.47 -1.78 -19.59
N ILE A 92 -11.85 -0.84 -18.89
CA ILE A 92 -10.44 -0.83 -18.51
C ILE A 92 -10.29 -0.76 -16.99
N ALA A 93 -9.62 -1.76 -16.42
CA ALA A 93 -9.00 -1.66 -15.10
C ALA A 93 -7.56 -1.15 -15.26
N VAL A 94 -7.19 -0.11 -14.51
CA VAL A 94 -5.86 0.50 -14.59
C VAL A 94 -4.96 -0.11 -13.51
N ARG A 95 -3.74 -0.48 -13.90
CA ARG A 95 -2.74 -1.07 -13.01
C ARG A 95 -1.41 -0.34 -13.08
N THR A 96 -0.81 -0.16 -11.90
CA THR A 96 0.63 0.16 -11.76
C THR A 96 1.32 -1.01 -11.08
N GLY A 97 1.48 -0.99 -9.75
CA GLY A 97 2.22 -2.03 -9.02
C GLY A 97 1.41 -3.28 -8.65
N GLY A 98 0.12 -3.35 -8.98
CA GLY A 98 -0.73 -4.52 -8.65
C GLY A 98 -0.89 -4.81 -7.15
N HIS A 99 -0.59 -3.83 -6.27
CA HIS A 99 -0.59 -4.00 -4.80
C HIS A 99 -1.97 -3.76 -4.16
N GLN A 100 -3.06 -3.90 -4.92
CA GLN A 100 -4.41 -3.66 -4.44
C GLN A 100 -4.98 -4.96 -3.81
N PHE A 101 -5.45 -4.88 -2.57
CA PHE A 101 -5.80 -6.05 -1.75
C PHE A 101 -7.07 -6.80 -2.16
N THR A 102 -7.85 -6.32 -3.12
CA THR A 102 -9.09 -6.95 -3.56
C THR A 102 -9.18 -7.19 -5.06
N GLY A 103 -8.06 -7.06 -5.77
CA GLY A 103 -7.98 -7.26 -7.20
C GLY A 103 -8.60 -6.17 -8.08
N ALA A 104 -8.97 -5.01 -7.53
CA ALA A 104 -9.61 -3.91 -8.25
C ALA A 104 -8.71 -3.23 -9.29
N SER A 105 -7.40 -3.51 -9.28
CA SER A 105 -6.46 -3.17 -10.36
C SER A 105 -6.52 -4.15 -11.54
N SER A 106 -7.41 -5.13 -11.51
CA SER A 106 -7.71 -6.08 -12.57
C SER A 106 -9.22 -6.15 -12.83
N THR A 107 -9.63 -7.09 -13.66
CA THR A 107 -11.01 -7.23 -14.13
C THR A 107 -11.34 -8.66 -14.56
N ASP A 108 -12.63 -8.91 -14.77
CA ASP A 108 -13.16 -10.13 -15.36
C ASP A 108 -12.72 -10.41 -16.81
N ARG A 109 -13.19 -11.55 -17.32
CA ARG A 109 -12.94 -12.11 -18.65
C ARG A 109 -13.40 -11.34 -19.86
N ASP A 110 -14.19 -10.29 -19.70
CA ASP A 110 -14.73 -9.55 -20.84
C ASP A 110 -13.95 -8.24 -21.07
N ASN A 111 -13.13 -7.85 -20.11
CA ASN A 111 -12.57 -6.51 -20.01
C ASN A 111 -11.03 -6.49 -20.11
N ILE A 112 -10.49 -5.27 -20.14
CA ILE A 112 -9.07 -5.01 -20.36
C ILE A 112 -8.39 -4.63 -19.04
N GLN A 113 -7.22 -5.18 -18.78
CA GLN A 113 -6.27 -4.62 -17.82
C GLN A 113 -5.26 -3.76 -18.57
N LEU A 114 -5.26 -2.45 -18.31
CA LEU A 114 -4.26 -1.51 -18.81
C LEU A 114 -3.16 -1.37 -17.76
N ASP A 115 -2.02 -1.98 -18.03
CA ASP A 115 -0.86 -2.03 -17.16
C ASP A 115 0.15 -0.94 -17.55
N LEU A 116 0.51 -0.11 -16.57
CA LEU A 116 1.45 0.99 -16.69
C LEU A 116 2.77 0.72 -15.97
N SER A 117 2.97 -0.47 -15.38
CA SER A 117 4.15 -0.81 -14.58
C SER A 117 5.48 -0.65 -15.32
N GLU A 118 5.48 -0.60 -16.66
CA GLU A 118 6.64 -0.32 -17.51
C GLU A 118 6.65 1.09 -18.13
N ALA A 119 5.57 1.87 -17.99
CA ALA A 119 5.49 3.26 -18.46
C ALA A 119 5.72 4.24 -17.31
N PHE A 120 6.19 5.46 -17.61
CA PHE A 120 6.34 6.54 -16.61
C PHE A 120 7.22 6.13 -15.43
N LYS A 121 8.35 5.48 -15.71
CA LYS A 121 9.30 4.95 -14.73
C LYS A 121 10.77 5.04 -15.15
N ASP A 122 11.09 5.91 -16.10
CA ASP A 122 12.46 6.15 -16.56
C ASP A 122 12.90 7.59 -16.21
N ALA A 123 13.72 7.70 -15.17
CA ALA A 123 14.24 8.98 -14.70
C ALA A 123 15.08 9.68 -15.79
N SER A 124 15.77 8.92 -16.64
CA SER A 124 16.57 9.46 -17.75
C SER A 124 15.70 9.99 -18.90
N ALA A 125 14.46 9.52 -19.00
CA ALA A 125 13.47 9.97 -19.97
C ALA A 125 12.59 11.14 -19.47
N GLY A 126 12.91 11.72 -18.31
CA GLY A 126 12.18 12.86 -17.74
C GLY A 126 10.98 12.48 -16.86
N ASP A 127 10.85 11.21 -16.47
CA ASP A 127 9.85 10.78 -15.48
C ASP A 127 10.24 11.15 -14.04
N PHE A 128 11.40 11.77 -13.83
CA PHE A 128 11.79 12.36 -12.54
C PHE A 128 12.49 13.70 -12.78
N ALA A 129 12.02 14.76 -12.14
CA ALA A 129 12.62 16.08 -12.22
C ALA A 129 12.44 16.88 -10.93
N VAL A 130 13.53 17.44 -10.42
CA VAL A 130 13.54 18.38 -9.30
C VAL A 130 13.50 19.81 -9.84
N SER A 131 12.73 20.68 -9.19
CA SER A 131 12.63 22.09 -9.55
C SER A 131 12.45 22.97 -8.31
N ARG A 132 12.74 24.27 -8.45
CA ARG A 132 12.48 25.27 -7.43
C ARG A 132 11.28 26.11 -7.84
N SER A 133 10.32 26.23 -6.94
CA SER A 133 9.13 27.06 -7.05
C SER A 133 9.21 28.21 -6.04
N PRO A 134 9.04 29.47 -6.45
CA PRO A 134 8.95 30.59 -5.51
C PRO A 134 7.82 30.42 -4.49
N LYS A 135 6.72 29.77 -4.90
CA LYS A 135 5.53 29.56 -4.06
C LYS A 135 5.64 28.34 -3.15
N HIS A 136 6.28 27.27 -3.63
CA HIS A 136 6.23 25.95 -2.98
C HIS A 136 7.57 25.45 -2.42
N GLY A 137 8.68 26.15 -2.68
CA GLY A 137 10.02 25.69 -2.32
C GLY A 137 10.53 24.67 -3.33
N VAL A 138 11.03 23.52 -2.86
CA VAL A 138 11.45 22.44 -3.77
C VAL A 138 10.23 21.61 -4.20
N THR A 139 10.15 21.33 -5.48
CA THR A 139 9.10 20.50 -6.08
C THR A 139 9.70 19.36 -6.87
N VAL A 140 9.03 18.21 -6.88
CA VAL A 140 9.46 17.02 -7.60
C VAL A 140 8.33 16.56 -8.52
N ARG A 141 8.57 16.55 -9.83
CA ARG A 141 7.69 15.87 -10.79
C ARG A 141 8.17 14.42 -10.91
N VAL A 142 7.28 13.46 -10.73
CA VAL A 142 7.61 12.04 -10.75
C VAL A 142 6.54 11.21 -11.46
N GLY A 143 6.97 10.23 -12.24
CA GLY A 143 6.14 9.23 -12.88
C GLY A 143 5.50 8.29 -11.85
N ILE A 144 4.28 7.83 -12.15
CA ILE A 144 3.45 7.08 -11.21
C ILE A 144 3.85 5.60 -11.03
N SER A 145 4.74 5.09 -11.87
CA SER A 145 5.11 3.67 -11.87
C SER A 145 6.45 3.37 -11.19
N PHE A 146 7.11 4.38 -10.64
CA PHE A 146 8.19 4.14 -9.67
C PHE A 146 7.62 3.45 -8.43
N THR A 147 8.35 2.45 -7.96
CA THR A 147 8.16 1.83 -6.66
C THR A 147 8.50 2.81 -5.53
N VAL A 148 7.99 2.57 -4.32
CA VAL A 148 8.37 3.34 -3.12
C VAL A 148 9.88 3.31 -2.90
N THR A 149 10.52 2.16 -3.12
CA THR A 149 11.98 2.02 -2.99
C THR A 149 12.73 2.89 -3.99
N GLU A 150 12.38 2.83 -5.29
CA GLU A 150 13.00 3.65 -6.33
C GLU A 150 12.76 5.15 -6.04
N PHE A 151 11.54 5.52 -5.64
CA PHE A 151 11.20 6.89 -5.29
C PHE A 151 12.07 7.41 -4.14
N TYR A 152 12.17 6.68 -3.03
CA TYR A 152 13.02 7.11 -1.92
C TYR A 152 14.51 7.17 -2.27
N ALA A 153 15.01 6.24 -3.09
CA ALA A 153 16.40 6.30 -3.54
C ALA A 153 16.69 7.56 -4.39
N MET A 154 15.78 7.92 -5.31
CA MET A 154 15.90 9.16 -6.09
C MET A 154 15.80 10.41 -5.22
N MET A 155 14.88 10.43 -4.25
CA MET A 155 14.73 11.54 -3.32
C MET A 155 15.97 11.73 -2.44
N ASP A 156 16.52 10.64 -1.92
CA ASP A 156 17.73 10.66 -1.10
C ASP A 156 18.96 11.14 -1.87
N ALA A 157 19.11 10.73 -3.14
CA ALA A 157 20.18 11.21 -4.02
C ALA A 157 20.15 12.73 -4.22
N GLU A 158 18.95 13.34 -4.14
CA GLU A 158 18.74 14.79 -4.24
C GLU A 158 18.77 15.50 -2.88
N GLY A 159 18.99 14.76 -1.77
CA GLY A 159 18.94 15.31 -0.41
C GLY A 159 17.53 15.74 0.00
N LEU A 160 16.51 15.12 -0.58
CA LEU A 160 15.10 15.47 -0.43
C LEU A 160 14.30 14.37 0.27
N TYR A 161 13.14 14.78 0.78
CA TYR A 161 12.20 13.95 1.50
C TYR A 161 10.75 14.28 1.11
N VAL A 162 9.93 13.25 0.92
CA VAL A 162 8.46 13.30 0.82
C VAL A 162 7.90 12.05 1.49
N PRO A 163 6.88 12.13 2.36
CA PRO A 163 6.29 10.93 2.97
C PRO A 163 5.57 10.06 1.94
N ALA A 164 5.84 8.76 1.98
CA ALA A 164 5.13 7.72 1.23
C ALA A 164 5.07 6.43 2.07
N GLY A 165 4.65 5.32 1.46
CA GLY A 165 4.54 4.02 2.08
C GLY A 165 5.87 3.38 2.45
N GLN A 166 5.79 2.12 2.90
CA GLN A 166 6.94 1.38 3.40
C GLN A 166 7.15 0.05 2.68
N CYS A 167 6.14 -0.46 1.97
CA CYS A 167 6.27 -1.68 1.20
C CYS A 167 7.04 -1.38 -0.08
N SER A 168 8.19 -2.04 -0.27
CA SER A 168 9.17 -1.75 -1.32
C SER A 168 8.55 -1.63 -2.72
N ASN A 169 7.73 -2.60 -3.11
CA ASN A 169 7.17 -2.73 -4.45
C ASN A 169 5.81 -2.04 -4.66
N VAL A 170 5.32 -1.25 -3.70
CA VAL A 170 4.14 -0.42 -3.95
C VAL A 170 4.51 0.68 -4.94
N HIS A 171 3.72 0.87 -6.00
CA HIS A 171 3.93 1.96 -6.97
C HIS A 171 3.17 3.22 -6.55
N LEU A 172 3.71 4.38 -6.87
CA LEU A 172 3.16 5.69 -6.48
C LEU A 172 1.71 5.91 -6.97
N GLY A 173 1.35 5.43 -8.16
CA GLY A 173 0.08 5.77 -8.81
C GLY A 173 -1.18 5.38 -8.03
N GLY A 174 -1.27 4.12 -7.60
CA GLY A 174 -2.39 3.68 -6.74
C GLY A 174 -2.25 4.20 -5.31
N HIS A 175 -1.00 4.34 -4.84
CA HIS A 175 -0.69 4.75 -3.48
C HIS A 175 -1.12 6.20 -3.19
N VAL A 176 -0.80 7.15 -4.07
CA VAL A 176 -1.17 8.57 -3.90
C VAL A 176 -2.68 8.80 -3.98
N GLN A 177 -3.38 8.08 -4.87
CA GLN A 177 -4.83 8.20 -5.05
C GLN A 177 -5.64 7.65 -3.87
N THR A 178 -5.02 6.82 -3.02
CA THR A 178 -5.64 6.31 -1.79
C THR A 178 -5.17 7.06 -0.54
N GLY A 179 -4.40 8.13 -0.72
CA GLY A 179 -3.81 8.95 0.33
C GLY A 179 -2.30 8.77 0.42
N GLY A 180 -1.84 7.54 0.57
CA GLY A 180 -0.42 7.22 0.72
C GLY A 180 0.04 7.35 2.17
N TYR A 181 -0.29 6.33 2.96
CA TYR A 181 0.06 6.18 4.37
C TYR A 181 1.51 5.69 4.55
N GLY A 182 2.22 6.22 5.55
CA GLY A 182 3.55 5.77 6.00
C GLY A 182 3.88 6.24 7.41
N ILE A 183 5.06 5.89 7.94
CA ILE A 183 5.43 6.17 9.35
C ILE A 183 5.34 7.66 9.69
N ALA A 184 5.79 8.55 8.80
CA ALA A 184 5.93 9.97 9.11
C ALA A 184 4.63 10.78 9.06
N ILE A 185 3.50 10.11 9.24
CA ILE A 185 2.17 10.64 9.01
C ILE A 185 1.78 11.74 10.01
N ARG A 186 2.19 11.65 11.29
CA ARG A 186 1.91 12.74 12.24
C ARG A 186 2.72 13.97 11.88
N ALA A 187 4.00 13.79 11.54
CA ALA A 187 4.89 14.90 11.23
C ALA A 187 4.53 15.59 9.91
N PHE A 188 4.27 14.83 8.85
CA PHE A 188 4.16 15.36 7.49
C PHE A 188 2.81 15.12 6.78
N GLY A 189 1.97 14.22 7.29
CA GLY A 189 0.68 13.88 6.67
C GLY A 189 0.78 12.75 5.64
N LEU A 190 -0.21 12.67 4.75
CA LEU A 190 -0.27 11.67 3.68
C LEU A 190 0.53 12.13 2.46
N LEU A 191 1.00 11.20 1.61
CA LEU A 191 1.61 11.53 0.31
C LEU A 191 0.72 12.48 -0.52
N ALA A 192 -0.60 12.25 -0.53
CA ALA A 192 -1.58 13.06 -1.23
C ALA A 192 -1.60 14.53 -0.78
N ASP A 193 -1.20 14.82 0.47
CA ASP A 193 -1.15 16.20 0.99
C ASP A 193 -0.03 17.02 0.35
N HIS A 194 0.93 16.35 -0.29
CA HIS A 194 2.07 16.99 -0.96
C HIS A 194 1.84 17.18 -2.46
N VAL A 195 0.77 16.64 -3.05
CA VAL A 195 0.48 16.76 -4.48
C VAL A 195 0.11 18.20 -4.86
N LEU A 196 0.94 18.90 -5.62
CA LEU A 196 0.65 20.23 -6.12
C LEU A 196 -0.14 20.19 -7.42
N ALA A 197 0.15 19.19 -8.27
CA ALA A 197 -0.54 18.96 -9.52
C ALA A 197 -0.36 17.50 -9.98
N PHE A 198 -1.12 17.07 -10.98
CA PHE A 198 -0.91 15.79 -11.65
C PHE A 198 -1.32 15.82 -13.13
N ASP A 199 -0.76 14.91 -13.90
CA ASP A 199 -1.11 14.69 -15.31
C ASP A 199 -1.96 13.43 -15.44
N ILE A 200 -3.14 13.54 -16.05
CA ILE A 200 -4.14 12.47 -16.16
C ILE A 200 -4.69 12.37 -17.58
N ILE A 201 -4.97 11.15 -18.05
CA ILE A 201 -5.65 10.89 -19.32
C ILE A 201 -7.10 10.50 -19.04
N THR A 202 -8.05 11.30 -19.50
CA THR A 202 -9.49 11.12 -19.25
C THR A 202 -10.13 10.11 -20.21
N ALA A 203 -11.40 9.74 -19.97
CA ALA A 203 -12.09 8.69 -20.74
C ALA A 203 -12.34 9.06 -22.21
N ASP A 204 -12.23 10.34 -22.56
CA ASP A 204 -12.23 10.88 -23.92
C ASP A 204 -10.83 10.96 -24.56
N GLY A 205 -9.80 10.49 -23.86
CA GLY A 205 -8.42 10.46 -24.35
C GLY A 205 -7.67 11.79 -24.24
N GLN A 206 -8.27 12.82 -23.65
CA GLN A 206 -7.56 14.08 -23.39
C GLN A 206 -6.51 13.90 -22.29
N THR A 207 -5.36 14.54 -22.48
CA THR A 207 -4.33 14.65 -21.43
C THR A 207 -4.53 15.99 -20.73
N LEU A 208 -4.86 15.94 -19.45
CA LEU A 208 -5.09 17.12 -18.61
C LEU A 208 -3.97 17.29 -17.60
N HIS A 209 -3.55 18.54 -17.41
CA HIS A 209 -2.74 18.96 -16.27
C HIS A 209 -3.65 19.56 -15.22
N VAL A 210 -3.71 18.95 -14.04
CA VAL A 210 -4.65 19.31 -12.97
C VAL A 210 -3.87 19.81 -11.76
N ALA A 211 -3.89 21.14 -11.56
CA ALA A 211 -3.24 21.80 -10.42
C ALA A 211 -4.21 22.03 -9.26
N ARG A 212 -3.70 21.93 -8.03
CA ARG A 212 -4.43 22.15 -6.76
C ARG A 212 -5.13 23.52 -6.72
N ASP A 213 -4.47 24.54 -7.26
CA ASP A 213 -4.90 25.94 -7.26
C ASP A 213 -5.45 26.39 -8.62
N SER A 214 -5.93 25.45 -9.44
CA SER A 214 -6.53 25.78 -10.74
C SER A 214 -7.68 26.79 -10.60
N ALA A 215 -7.74 27.76 -11.51
CA ALA A 215 -8.85 28.71 -11.61
C ALA A 215 -10.13 28.04 -12.14
N ASP A 216 -10.02 26.96 -12.90
CA ASP A 216 -11.16 26.18 -13.40
C ASP A 216 -11.73 25.29 -12.29
N GLU A 217 -13.02 25.48 -11.99
CA GLU A 217 -13.74 24.68 -11.01
C GLU A 217 -13.75 23.19 -11.34
N LYS A 218 -13.90 22.81 -12.62
CA LYS A 218 -13.91 21.40 -13.04
C LYS A 218 -12.57 20.72 -12.75
N MET A 219 -11.48 21.46 -12.88
CA MET A 219 -10.14 20.95 -12.58
C MET A 219 -9.93 20.81 -11.07
N ARG A 220 -10.43 21.75 -10.26
CA ARG A 220 -10.41 21.60 -8.79
C ARG A 220 -11.26 20.43 -8.31
N ASP A 221 -12.40 20.21 -8.94
CA ASP A 221 -13.25 19.04 -8.70
C ASP A 221 -12.54 17.73 -9.05
N LEU A 222 -11.88 17.67 -10.21
CA LEU A 222 -11.09 16.50 -10.61
C LEU A 222 -9.91 16.26 -9.66
N TYR A 223 -9.22 17.32 -9.22
CA TYR A 223 -8.16 17.25 -8.22
C TYR A 223 -8.65 16.59 -6.92
N TYR A 224 -9.78 17.09 -6.39
CA TYR A 224 -10.42 16.55 -5.20
C TYR A 224 -10.78 15.07 -5.34
N ALA A 225 -11.32 14.69 -6.50
CA ALA A 225 -11.84 13.35 -6.74
C ALA A 225 -10.74 12.30 -6.95
N VAL A 226 -9.65 12.65 -7.64
CA VAL A 226 -8.51 11.74 -7.88
C VAL A 226 -7.80 11.40 -6.57
N LEU A 227 -7.68 12.38 -5.66
CA LEU A 227 -7.04 12.19 -4.35
C LEU A 227 -8.05 11.70 -3.31
N GLY A 228 -8.41 10.42 -3.40
CA GLY A 228 -9.25 9.71 -2.44
C GLY A 228 -10.45 8.99 -3.03
N GLY A 229 -10.79 9.21 -4.30
CA GLY A 229 -11.99 8.65 -4.95
C GLY A 229 -11.79 7.28 -5.59
N SER A 230 -10.89 6.46 -5.02
CA SER A 230 -10.47 5.15 -5.51
C SER A 230 -9.72 5.18 -6.87
N PRO A 231 -8.52 4.56 -6.97
CA PRO A 231 -7.68 4.63 -8.16
C PRO A 231 -8.39 4.22 -9.45
N GLY A 232 -8.11 4.95 -10.55
CA GLY A 232 -8.59 4.63 -11.89
C GLY A 232 -10.00 5.10 -12.21
N ASN A 233 -10.80 5.57 -11.24
CA ASN A 233 -12.20 5.96 -11.48
C ASN A 233 -12.36 7.20 -12.39
N PHE A 234 -11.39 8.10 -12.40
CA PHE A 234 -11.48 9.41 -13.06
C PHE A 234 -10.53 9.56 -14.26
N GLY A 235 -9.77 8.52 -14.58
CA GLY A 235 -8.77 8.55 -15.64
C GLY A 235 -7.51 7.77 -15.31
N VAL A 236 -6.56 7.81 -16.25
CA VAL A 236 -5.24 7.20 -16.13
C VAL A 236 -4.24 8.26 -15.66
N LEU A 237 -3.89 8.23 -14.37
CA LEU A 237 -2.82 9.08 -13.83
C LEU A 237 -1.48 8.66 -14.47
N THR A 238 -0.66 9.63 -14.87
CA THR A 238 0.66 9.38 -15.49
C THR A 238 1.81 9.95 -14.65
N HIS A 239 1.63 11.16 -14.10
CA HIS A 239 2.63 11.85 -13.31
C HIS A 239 2.00 12.65 -12.19
N ILE A 240 2.78 12.88 -11.13
CA ILE A 240 2.42 13.76 -10.01
C ILE A 240 3.54 14.77 -9.79
N THR A 241 3.18 15.99 -9.42
CA THR A 241 4.10 17.02 -8.94
C THR A 241 3.91 17.19 -7.45
N LEU A 242 4.97 17.02 -6.68
CA LEU A 242 4.96 16.99 -5.21
C LEU A 242 5.74 18.18 -4.65
N LYS A 243 5.29 18.72 -3.51
CA LYS A 243 6.14 19.53 -2.64
C LYS A 243 7.11 18.61 -1.91
N ALA A 244 8.41 18.91 -1.98
CA ALA A 244 9.46 18.18 -1.28
C ALA A 244 10.09 18.99 -0.15
N TYR A 245 10.68 18.27 0.80
CA TYR A 245 11.40 18.80 1.96
C TYR A 245 12.88 18.56 1.78
N ARG A 246 13.74 19.51 2.15
CA ARG A 246 15.19 19.30 2.08
C ARG A 246 15.69 18.78 3.41
N ASN A 247 16.61 17.82 3.39
CA ASN A 247 17.22 17.30 4.62
C ASN A 247 17.87 18.42 5.47
N GLU A 248 18.48 19.41 4.83
CA GLU A 248 19.11 20.56 5.51
C GLU A 248 18.13 21.44 6.31
N ASP A 249 16.84 21.40 6.00
CA ASP A 249 15.81 22.11 6.76
C ASP A 249 15.47 21.36 8.06
N TYR A 250 15.89 20.10 8.19
CA TYR A 250 15.59 19.19 9.31
C TYR A 250 16.84 18.51 9.89
N PRO A 251 17.91 19.27 10.25
CA PRO A 251 19.23 18.70 10.57
C PRO A 251 19.28 17.94 11.90
N HIS A 252 18.26 18.06 12.74
CA HIS A 252 18.25 17.50 14.10
C HIS A 252 17.30 16.32 14.26
N SER A 253 16.66 15.85 13.18
CA SER A 253 15.76 14.70 13.20
C SER A 253 16.48 13.44 13.69
N ARG A 254 15.77 12.57 14.42
CA ARG A 254 16.31 11.37 15.06
C ARG A 254 15.40 10.18 14.80
N GLY A 255 15.98 8.99 14.74
CA GLY A 255 15.25 7.75 14.52
C GLY A 255 15.70 6.63 15.44
N PHE A 256 14.78 5.73 15.75
CA PHE A 256 15.02 4.49 16.45
C PHE A 256 14.45 3.33 15.64
N ARG A 257 15.29 2.32 15.44
CA ARG A 257 14.90 1.05 14.84
C ARG A 257 15.41 -0.08 15.69
N ALA A 258 14.53 -0.97 16.10
CA ALA A 258 14.94 -2.19 16.77
C ALA A 258 13.92 -3.30 16.55
N THR A 259 14.43 -4.53 16.61
CA THR A 259 13.64 -5.75 16.58
C THR A 259 13.82 -6.47 17.90
N PHE A 260 12.74 -7.03 18.45
CA PHE A 260 12.72 -7.70 19.74
C PHE A 260 11.98 -9.04 19.65
N THR A 261 12.37 -10.00 20.48
CA THR A 261 11.54 -11.18 20.73
C THR A 261 10.22 -10.77 21.35
N TYR A 262 9.13 -11.41 20.94
CA TYR A 262 7.80 -11.13 21.48
C TYR A 262 7.73 -11.36 22.99
N ALA A 263 7.10 -10.42 23.68
CA ALA A 263 6.59 -10.58 25.03
C ALA A 263 5.32 -9.72 25.19
N LYS A 264 4.27 -10.34 25.71
CA LYS A 264 2.95 -9.70 25.88
C LYS A 264 3.05 -8.37 26.63
N GLU A 265 3.77 -8.35 27.75
CA GLU A 265 3.90 -7.18 28.60
C GLU A 265 4.67 -6.05 27.91
N SER A 266 5.64 -6.38 27.05
CA SER A 266 6.38 -5.39 26.26
C SER A 266 5.48 -4.74 25.21
N VAL A 267 4.63 -5.52 24.53
CA VAL A 267 3.62 -5.00 23.60
C VAL A 267 2.64 -4.09 24.33
N GLN A 268 2.13 -4.51 25.48
CA GLN A 268 1.20 -3.67 26.25
C GLN A 268 1.83 -2.33 26.66
N ARG A 269 3.06 -2.34 27.20
CA ARG A 269 3.77 -1.11 27.60
C ARG A 269 3.99 -0.14 26.43
N ILE A 270 4.37 -0.64 25.25
CA ILE A 270 4.58 0.22 24.09
C ILE A 270 3.24 0.76 23.53
N LEU A 271 2.16 -0.02 23.59
CA LEU A 271 0.82 0.44 23.23
C LEU A 271 0.27 1.47 24.24
N ASP A 272 0.57 1.33 25.53
CA ASP A 272 0.25 2.35 26.54
C ASP A 272 0.92 3.69 26.21
N LEU A 273 2.18 3.67 25.78
CA LEU A 273 2.88 4.87 25.29
C LEU A 273 2.20 5.43 24.03
N MET A 274 1.91 4.57 23.05
CA MET A 274 1.27 4.96 21.78
C MET A 274 -0.09 5.62 21.98
N SER A 275 -0.89 5.14 22.92
CA SER A 275 -2.23 5.70 23.20
C SER A 275 -2.19 7.18 23.60
N LYS A 276 -1.10 7.61 24.24
CA LYS A 276 -0.89 8.98 24.74
C LYS A 276 -0.29 9.91 23.70
N MET A 277 0.21 9.38 22.57
CA MET A 277 0.87 10.20 21.55
C MET A 277 -0.04 11.25 20.91
N SER A 278 -1.36 11.07 20.97
CA SER A 278 -2.31 12.07 20.46
C SER A 278 -2.21 13.43 21.17
N GLU A 279 -1.63 13.46 22.37
CA GLU A 279 -1.39 14.66 23.19
C GLU A 279 -0.03 15.32 22.90
N LEU A 280 0.87 14.61 22.22
CA LEU A 280 2.19 15.12 21.86
C LEU A 280 2.10 16.07 20.67
N GLU A 281 3.17 16.82 20.46
CA GLU A 281 3.40 17.54 19.22
C GLU A 281 3.46 16.58 18.01
N ARG A 282 3.36 17.16 16.82
CA ARG A 282 3.25 16.39 15.57
C ARG A 282 4.52 15.64 15.17
N ASP A 283 5.64 16.01 15.75
CA ASP A 283 7.00 15.57 15.40
C ASP A 283 7.34 14.15 15.87
N TYR A 284 6.52 13.54 16.72
CA TYR A 284 6.71 12.17 17.20
C TYR A 284 5.89 11.17 16.38
N ASP A 285 6.55 10.18 15.75
CA ASP A 285 5.89 9.04 15.09
C ASP A 285 6.41 7.71 15.66
N LEU A 286 5.50 6.76 15.90
CA LEU A 286 5.80 5.43 16.43
C LEU A 286 4.95 4.37 15.74
N LEU A 287 5.60 3.45 15.03
CA LEU A 287 5.00 2.25 14.45
C LEU A 287 5.51 1.02 15.20
N VAL A 288 4.58 0.20 15.66
CA VAL A 288 4.86 -1.11 16.27
C VAL A 288 4.29 -2.18 15.35
N SER A 289 5.15 -3.09 14.89
CA SER A 289 4.73 -4.27 14.14
C SER A 289 4.94 -5.53 14.98
N VAL A 290 3.93 -6.38 15.07
CA VAL A 290 4.00 -7.68 15.76
C VAL A 290 3.80 -8.78 14.73
N LEU A 291 4.76 -9.71 14.65
CA LEU A 291 4.75 -10.84 13.74
C LEU A 291 4.65 -12.13 14.55
N SER A 292 3.77 -13.05 14.15
CA SER A 292 3.75 -14.40 14.72
C SER A 292 5.00 -15.18 14.31
N ALA A 293 5.18 -16.37 14.89
CA ALA A 293 6.14 -17.32 14.34
C ALA A 293 5.78 -17.62 12.88
N ASN A 294 6.79 -17.85 12.05
CA ASN A 294 6.55 -18.36 10.70
C ASN A 294 6.26 -19.87 10.74
N THR A 295 5.59 -20.36 9.71
CA THR A 295 5.18 -21.76 9.55
C THR A 295 6.34 -22.74 9.48
N SER A 296 7.55 -22.28 9.14
CA SER A 296 8.77 -23.10 9.20
C SER A 296 9.37 -23.20 10.60
N GLY A 297 8.89 -22.41 11.57
CA GLY A 297 9.41 -22.35 12.94
C GLY A 297 10.80 -21.74 13.07
N ALA A 298 11.38 -21.24 11.97
CA ALA A 298 12.72 -20.67 11.93
C ALA A 298 12.79 -19.27 12.53
N ILE A 299 11.68 -18.53 12.51
CA ILE A 299 11.59 -17.17 13.05
C ILE A 299 10.61 -17.19 14.23
N PRO A 300 11.05 -16.87 15.45
CA PRO A 300 10.17 -16.78 16.60
C PRO A 300 9.24 -15.56 16.48
N PRO A 301 8.14 -15.51 17.25
CA PRO A 301 7.29 -14.33 17.30
C PRO A 301 8.12 -13.09 17.68
N THR A 302 7.93 -12.00 16.95
CA THR A 302 8.85 -10.87 16.92
C THR A 302 8.08 -9.54 16.95
N ILE A 303 8.68 -8.52 17.55
CA ILE A 303 8.20 -7.14 17.58
C ILE A 303 9.22 -6.28 16.85
N ALA A 304 8.81 -5.58 15.79
CA ALA A 304 9.61 -4.54 15.15
C ALA A 304 9.09 -3.17 15.55
N VAL A 305 10.00 -2.30 16.00
CA VAL A 305 9.68 -0.95 16.44
C VAL A 305 10.42 0.04 15.57
N PHE A 306 9.65 1.00 15.05
CA PHE A 306 10.16 2.15 14.34
C PHE A 306 9.64 3.40 15.03
N ALA A 307 10.55 4.26 15.45
CA ALA A 307 10.18 5.54 16.02
C ALA A 307 11.03 6.63 15.40
N GLN A 308 10.45 7.81 15.24
CA GLN A 308 11.18 8.98 14.81
C GLN A 308 10.68 10.22 15.51
N TRP A 309 11.61 11.12 15.77
CA TRP A 309 11.33 12.49 16.12
C TRP A 309 11.86 13.37 14.98
N SER A 310 10.96 14.02 14.25
CA SER A 310 11.31 14.91 13.14
C SER A 310 11.37 16.33 13.66
N ASN A 311 12.46 17.08 13.48
CA ASN A 311 12.55 18.46 14.00
C ASN A 311 11.70 19.45 13.15
N THR A 312 10.38 19.28 13.17
CA THR A 312 9.45 19.95 12.26
C THR A 312 9.36 21.48 12.41
N GLY A 313 9.95 22.03 13.49
CA GLY A 313 10.19 23.45 13.73
C GLY A 313 11.44 24.01 13.04
N GLY A 314 12.15 23.20 12.26
CA GLY A 314 13.28 23.61 11.43
C GLY A 314 14.63 23.55 12.15
N PRO A 315 15.68 24.21 11.60
CA PRO A 315 17.05 24.11 12.10
C PRO A 315 17.25 24.60 13.53
N ASN A 316 16.35 25.44 14.05
CA ASN A 316 16.43 25.98 15.40
C ASN A 316 15.74 25.09 16.45
N GLN A 317 14.98 24.06 16.03
CA GLN A 317 14.38 23.10 16.94
C GLN A 317 15.39 21.98 17.21
N ILE A 318 15.95 21.98 18.41
CA ILE A 318 16.87 20.94 18.89
C ILE A 318 16.10 19.99 19.81
N ALA A 319 16.44 18.70 19.75
CA ALA A 319 15.88 17.71 20.65
C ALA A 319 16.22 18.06 22.11
N ASP A 320 15.19 18.08 22.96
CA ASP A 320 15.30 18.39 24.37
C ASP A 320 15.20 17.12 25.24
N ALA A 321 15.20 17.31 26.56
CA ALA A 321 15.07 16.21 27.51
C ALA A 321 13.75 15.41 27.37
N ALA A 322 12.69 16.01 26.80
CA ALA A 322 11.43 15.29 26.57
C ALA A 322 11.54 14.34 25.37
N VAL A 323 12.25 14.74 24.31
CA VAL A 323 12.59 13.86 23.18
C VAL A 323 13.44 12.68 23.65
N ASP A 324 14.49 12.94 24.42
CA ASP A 324 15.35 11.89 24.97
C ASP A 324 14.56 10.92 25.86
N LYS A 325 13.73 11.46 26.77
CA LYS A 325 12.86 10.67 27.63
C LYS A 325 11.89 9.80 26.84
N TRP A 326 11.35 10.31 25.73
CA TRP A 326 10.43 9.54 24.89
C TRP A 326 11.11 8.32 24.26
N PHE A 327 12.30 8.48 23.68
CA PHE A 327 13.08 7.33 23.17
C PHE A 327 13.48 6.36 24.28
N GLN A 328 13.89 6.87 25.44
CA GLN A 328 14.20 6.04 26.61
C GLN A 328 12.98 5.23 27.08
N CYS A 329 11.78 5.82 27.06
CA CYS A 329 10.54 5.09 27.38
C CYS A 329 10.23 4.00 26.36
N ILE A 330 10.52 4.22 25.07
CA ILE A 330 10.39 3.18 24.04
C ILE A 330 11.35 2.03 24.32
N GLU A 331 12.63 2.32 24.58
CA GLU A 331 13.60 1.26 24.90
C GLU A 331 13.24 0.52 26.19
N ALA A 332 12.84 1.25 27.23
CA ALA A 332 12.43 0.67 28.52
C ALA A 332 11.13 -0.16 28.44
N ALA A 333 10.34 0.01 27.38
CA ALA A 333 9.20 -0.88 27.13
C ALA A 333 9.67 -2.32 26.86
N PHE A 334 10.92 -2.53 26.47
CA PHE A 334 11.51 -3.83 26.16
C PHE A 334 12.65 -4.17 27.14
N GLY A 335 12.82 -5.45 27.46
CA GLY A 335 13.98 -5.89 28.21
C GLY A 335 15.24 -5.91 27.33
N ALA A 336 16.41 -5.54 27.86
CA ALA A 336 17.67 -5.59 27.11
C ALA A 336 17.96 -6.98 26.50
N SER A 337 17.57 -8.05 27.20
CA SER A 337 17.69 -9.44 26.74
C SER A 337 16.73 -9.84 25.61
N GLN A 338 15.73 -9.00 25.30
CA GLN A 338 14.76 -9.26 24.24
C GLN A 338 15.20 -8.70 22.89
N ARG A 339 16.22 -7.83 22.84
CA ARG A 339 16.66 -7.20 21.59
C ARG A 339 17.33 -8.22 20.68
N LEU A 340 16.81 -8.34 19.47
CA LEU A 340 17.38 -9.17 18.41
C LEU A 340 18.41 -8.37 17.61
N PRO A 341 19.44 -9.02 17.03
CA PRO A 341 20.35 -8.36 16.10
C PRO A 341 19.56 -7.77 14.91
N ASP A 342 19.72 -6.47 14.67
CA ASP A 342 19.16 -5.78 13.50
C ASP A 342 20.29 -4.95 12.87
N PRO A 343 20.80 -5.33 11.68
CA PRO A 343 21.87 -4.58 11.01
C PRO A 343 21.43 -3.18 10.57
N ARG A 344 20.12 -2.90 10.59
CA ARG A 344 19.54 -1.59 10.29
C ARG A 344 19.12 -0.83 11.54
N ALA A 345 19.55 -1.26 12.74
CA ALA A 345 19.22 -0.58 13.97
C ALA A 345 19.74 0.87 13.97
N PHE A 346 18.89 1.83 14.35
CA PHE A 346 19.32 3.20 14.56
C PHE A 346 19.59 3.49 16.03
N ASN A 347 20.69 4.20 16.29
CA ASN A 347 20.92 4.87 17.55
C ASN A 347 20.24 6.25 17.54
N TRP A 348 19.17 6.41 18.31
CA TRP A 348 18.38 7.65 18.35
C TRP A 348 19.13 8.86 18.90
N SER A 349 20.28 8.67 19.55
CA SER A 349 21.11 9.79 20.02
C SER A 349 21.83 10.55 18.89
N VAL A 350 21.86 9.99 17.68
CA VAL A 350 22.53 10.57 16.52
C VAL A 350 21.49 11.18 15.57
N PRO A 351 21.66 12.43 15.12
CA PRO A 351 20.81 12.99 14.08
C PRO A 351 20.89 12.20 12.77
N VAL A 352 19.77 12.00 12.11
CA VAL A 352 19.65 11.26 10.85
C VAL A 352 18.81 12.07 9.86
N PRO A 353 19.26 12.26 8.61
CA PRO A 353 18.47 12.93 7.59
C PRO A 353 17.12 12.21 7.35
N LEU A 354 16.06 12.97 7.08
CA LEU A 354 14.72 12.42 6.88
C LEU A 354 14.67 11.39 5.74
N SER A 355 15.40 11.64 4.64
CA SER A 355 15.50 10.69 3.53
C SER A 355 16.05 9.32 3.95
N LYS A 356 17.04 9.30 4.86
CA LYS A 356 17.63 8.07 5.42
C LYS A 356 16.69 7.35 6.35
N LEU A 357 15.95 8.09 7.18
CA LEU A 357 14.95 7.50 8.07
C LEU A 357 13.94 6.71 7.25
N VAL A 358 13.33 7.31 6.22
CA VAL A 358 12.30 6.60 5.44
C VAL A 358 12.82 5.45 4.60
N MET A 359 14.04 5.52 4.08
CA MET A 359 14.69 4.36 3.44
C MET A 359 14.90 3.21 4.41
N ALA A 360 15.31 3.50 5.65
CA ALA A 360 15.46 2.48 6.68
C ALA A 360 14.11 1.88 7.10
N TRP A 361 12.99 2.57 6.91
CA TRP A 361 11.68 2.02 7.21
C TRP A 361 11.12 1.10 6.11
N VAL A 362 11.74 1.06 4.93
CA VAL A 362 11.25 0.22 3.83
C VAL A 362 11.35 -1.27 4.19
N TYR A 363 10.18 -1.91 4.13
CA TYR A 363 10.01 -3.36 4.15
C TYR A 363 10.37 -3.91 2.78
N GLN A 364 11.43 -4.73 2.75
CA GLN A 364 12.07 -5.17 1.51
C GLN A 364 11.33 -6.30 0.80
N PRO A 365 10.80 -7.33 1.49
CA PRO A 365 10.03 -8.38 0.82
C PRO A 365 8.84 -7.78 0.08
N ILE A 366 8.52 -8.34 -1.10
CA ILE A 366 7.43 -7.86 -1.96
C ILE A 366 6.09 -7.81 -1.21
N ARG A 367 5.90 -8.77 -0.31
CA ARG A 367 4.77 -8.95 0.57
C ARG A 367 5.21 -9.73 1.80
N GLU A 368 4.42 -9.63 2.87
CA GLU A 368 4.70 -10.24 4.17
C GLU A 368 4.84 -11.76 4.05
N TYR A 369 3.81 -12.39 3.48
CA TYR A 369 3.76 -13.82 3.24
C TYR A 369 3.04 -14.13 1.93
N VAL A 370 3.55 -15.12 1.20
CA VAL A 370 2.94 -15.61 -0.06
C VAL A 370 1.87 -16.65 0.25
N MET A 371 0.82 -16.19 0.93
CA MET A 371 -0.31 -17.01 1.34
C MET A 371 -1.62 -16.25 1.13
N PRO A 372 -2.74 -16.98 0.99
CA PRO A 372 -4.06 -16.41 1.20
C PRO A 372 -4.14 -15.60 2.50
N TYR A 373 -4.87 -14.48 2.49
CA TYR A 373 -4.93 -13.55 3.62
C TYR A 373 -6.35 -13.11 4.02
N GLU A 374 -6.43 -12.99 5.34
CA GLU A 374 -7.27 -12.30 6.31
C GLU A 374 -6.98 -10.85 6.70
N LYS A 375 -7.26 -9.80 5.94
CA LYS A 375 -6.90 -8.44 6.41
C LYS A 375 -8.01 -7.81 7.26
N ARG A 376 -7.65 -7.08 8.32
CA ARG A 376 -8.56 -6.21 9.09
C ARG A 376 -7.86 -4.90 9.40
N LEU A 377 -8.63 -3.83 9.35
CA LEU A 377 -8.16 -2.53 9.78
C LEU A 377 -9.14 -1.95 10.79
N TYR A 378 -8.66 -1.67 11.99
CA TYR A 378 -9.42 -1.04 13.04
C TYR A 378 -8.93 0.39 13.23
N LEU A 379 -9.85 1.34 13.10
CA LEU A 379 -9.58 2.76 13.23
C LEU A 379 -10.29 3.30 14.48
N SER A 380 -9.54 3.95 15.36
CA SER A 380 -10.12 4.70 16.48
C SER A 380 -10.01 6.19 16.25
N GLU A 381 -11.04 6.93 16.62
CA GLU A 381 -11.06 8.40 16.66
C GLU A 381 -10.95 8.92 18.10
N TRP A 382 -10.81 8.01 19.05
CA TRP A 382 -10.84 8.34 20.46
C TRP A 382 -9.59 9.11 20.90
N THR A 383 -9.76 9.90 21.95
CA THR A 383 -8.67 10.59 22.64
C THR A 383 -7.83 9.60 23.46
N ALA A 384 -6.64 10.02 23.91
CA ALA A 384 -5.82 9.24 24.82
C ALA A 384 -6.60 8.80 26.09
N ALA A 385 -7.34 9.73 26.70
CA ALA A 385 -8.14 9.46 27.89
C ALA A 385 -9.22 8.40 27.64
N GLU A 386 -9.88 8.43 26.49
CA GLU A 386 -10.90 7.45 26.13
C GLU A 386 -10.28 6.08 25.80
N LEU A 387 -9.16 6.02 25.07
CA LEU A 387 -8.41 4.78 24.82
C LEU A 387 -7.99 4.10 26.13
N GLN A 388 -7.53 4.90 27.11
CA GLN A 388 -7.18 4.41 28.44
C GLN A 388 -8.42 3.91 29.20
N ARG A 389 -9.51 4.69 29.22
CA ARG A 389 -10.78 4.30 29.88
C ARG A 389 -11.34 3.00 29.30
N ARG A 390 -11.16 2.78 28.01
CA ARG A 390 -11.59 1.59 27.26
C ARG A 390 -10.57 0.45 27.31
N ASN A 391 -9.45 0.61 28.01
CA ASN A 391 -8.42 -0.41 28.14
C ASN A 391 -7.90 -0.94 26.78
N TRP A 392 -7.78 -0.04 25.79
CA TRP A 392 -7.48 -0.39 24.40
C TRP A 392 -6.17 -1.17 24.25
N SER A 393 -5.11 -0.75 24.94
CA SER A 393 -3.77 -1.34 24.87
C SER A 393 -3.74 -2.78 25.38
N ALA A 394 -4.33 -3.03 26.56
CA ALA A 394 -4.41 -4.36 27.15
C ALA A 394 -5.31 -5.29 26.32
N TRP A 395 -6.46 -4.80 25.85
CA TRP A 395 -7.35 -5.59 25.01
C TRP A 395 -6.69 -5.96 23.67
N THR A 396 -6.08 -4.99 22.99
CA THR A 396 -5.39 -5.22 21.70
C THR A 396 -4.23 -6.20 21.88
N THR A 397 -3.42 -6.02 22.92
CA THR A 397 -2.37 -6.98 23.27
C THR A 397 -2.92 -8.38 23.49
N GLY A 398 -4.06 -8.53 24.19
CA GLY A 398 -4.72 -9.82 24.38
C GLY A 398 -5.07 -10.51 23.06
N GLN A 399 -5.63 -9.78 22.10
CA GLN A 399 -5.97 -10.35 20.78
C GLN A 399 -4.76 -10.83 19.99
N LEU A 400 -3.63 -10.13 20.08
CA LEU A 400 -2.37 -10.56 19.45
C LEU A 400 -1.80 -11.79 20.16
N ASP A 401 -1.86 -11.79 21.49
CA ASP A 401 -1.36 -12.88 22.33
C ASP A 401 -2.12 -14.19 22.11
N ASP A 402 -3.45 -14.12 21.97
CA ASP A 402 -4.29 -15.29 21.68
C ASP A 402 -3.84 -15.99 20.38
N PHE A 403 -3.52 -15.24 19.33
CA PHE A 403 -3.00 -15.79 18.07
C PHE A 403 -1.60 -16.37 18.25
N ILE A 404 -0.71 -15.65 18.93
CA ILE A 404 0.70 -16.06 19.12
C ILE A 404 0.79 -17.32 19.97
N VAL A 405 0.06 -17.40 21.08
CA VAL A 405 0.03 -18.59 21.95
C VAL A 405 -0.51 -19.79 21.19
N ALA A 406 -1.61 -19.62 20.43
CA ALA A 406 -2.18 -20.71 19.63
C ALA A 406 -1.23 -21.25 18.56
N THR A 407 -0.28 -20.45 18.07
CA THR A 407 0.62 -20.82 16.96
C THR A 407 2.02 -21.22 17.41
N THR A 408 2.36 -21.01 18.68
CA THR A 408 3.69 -21.29 19.24
C THR A 408 3.96 -22.80 19.32
N ALA A 409 5.14 -23.23 18.87
CA ALA A 409 5.56 -24.63 18.87
C ALA A 409 5.61 -25.23 20.29
N GLY A 410 5.20 -26.50 20.41
CA GLY A 410 5.24 -27.25 21.68
C GLY A 410 3.98 -27.10 22.57
N GLN A 411 2.98 -26.35 22.12
CA GLN A 411 1.66 -26.32 22.77
C GLN A 411 0.84 -27.57 22.39
N GLN A 412 0.04 -28.11 23.32
CA GLN A 412 -0.80 -29.31 23.09
C GLN A 412 -1.81 -29.15 21.95
N GLN A 413 -2.17 -27.91 21.59
CA GLN A 413 -3.13 -27.57 20.52
C GLN A 413 -2.54 -26.53 19.54
N GLN A 414 -1.27 -26.67 19.17
CA GLN A 414 -0.65 -25.76 18.20
C GLN A 414 -1.43 -25.75 16.88
N VAL A 415 -1.82 -24.55 16.42
CA VAL A 415 -2.41 -24.33 15.11
C VAL A 415 -1.29 -24.06 14.10
N THR A 416 -1.19 -24.93 13.09
CA THR A 416 -0.20 -24.81 12.02
C THR A 416 -0.82 -24.19 10.76
N GLY A 417 0.04 -23.77 9.82
CA GLY A 417 -0.40 -23.23 8.53
C GLY A 417 -1.04 -21.85 8.64
N VAL A 418 -0.80 -21.09 9.72
CA VAL A 418 -1.30 -19.74 9.92
C VAL A 418 -0.19 -18.81 10.36
N GLU A 419 -0.24 -17.55 9.95
CA GLU A 419 0.71 -16.51 10.34
C GLU A 419 -0.02 -15.18 10.52
N MET A 420 0.50 -14.27 11.34
CA MET A 420 -0.10 -12.96 11.60
C MET A 420 0.94 -11.85 11.49
N VAL A 421 0.54 -10.74 10.87
CA VAL A 421 1.23 -9.45 10.97
C VAL A 421 0.24 -8.43 11.52
N ALA A 422 0.59 -7.77 12.61
CA ALA A 422 -0.13 -6.61 13.12
C ALA A 422 0.74 -5.36 12.99
N GLN A 423 0.18 -4.26 12.50
CA GLN A 423 0.82 -2.94 12.41
C GLN A 423 -0.01 -1.90 13.14
N LEU A 424 0.58 -1.28 14.14
CA LEU A 424 -0.11 -0.41 15.10
C LEU A 424 0.60 0.94 15.13
N GLN A 425 -0.15 2.02 14.93
CA GLN A 425 0.41 3.37 14.97
C GLN A 425 -0.63 4.38 15.48
N ASN A 426 -0.17 5.34 16.27
CA ASN A 426 -0.90 6.59 16.46
C ASN A 426 -0.61 7.50 15.27
N ILE A 427 -1.63 7.83 14.49
CA ILE A 427 -1.50 8.58 13.24
C ILE A 427 -2.09 9.99 13.32
N GLY A 428 -2.85 10.28 14.39
CA GLY A 428 -3.73 11.45 14.47
C GLY A 428 -3.57 12.29 15.71
N GLY A 429 -4.67 12.74 16.29
CA GLY A 429 -4.67 13.74 17.36
C GLY A 429 -4.57 15.18 16.82
N PRO A 430 -5.01 16.17 17.61
CA PRO A 430 -5.26 17.54 17.14
C PRO A 430 -4.01 18.26 16.62
N ASN A 431 -2.83 17.91 17.15
CA ASN A 431 -1.57 18.53 16.75
C ASN A 431 -0.99 17.95 15.46
N SER A 432 -1.35 16.72 15.10
CA SER A 432 -0.80 16.03 13.93
C SER A 432 -1.06 16.78 12.63
N THR A 433 -0.09 16.75 11.71
CA THR A 433 -0.27 17.25 10.35
C THR A 433 -1.39 16.51 9.63
N PHE A 434 -1.50 15.19 9.85
CA PHE A 434 -2.58 14.36 9.31
C PHE A 434 -3.98 14.91 9.62
N TYR A 435 -4.27 15.20 10.89
CA TYR A 435 -5.55 15.78 11.30
C TYR A 435 -5.69 17.22 10.83
N ARG A 436 -4.65 18.06 11.00
CA ARG A 436 -4.70 19.48 10.63
C ARG A 436 -4.94 19.69 9.14
N ASN A 437 -4.35 18.85 8.28
CA ASN A 437 -4.59 18.88 6.84
C ASN A 437 -6.06 18.60 6.47
N SER A 438 -6.81 17.90 7.31
CA SER A 438 -8.26 17.69 7.11
C SER A 438 -9.09 18.95 7.31
N LEU A 439 -8.56 19.90 8.07
CA LEU A 439 -9.19 21.19 8.32
C LEU A 439 -8.84 22.21 7.23
N HIS A 440 -7.79 21.95 6.45
CA HIS A 440 -7.37 22.82 5.36
C HIS A 440 -8.39 22.76 4.21
N LYS A 441 -9.06 23.90 4.00
CA LYS A 441 -9.93 24.12 2.86
C LYS A 441 -9.19 24.87 1.76
N SER A 442 -9.62 24.65 0.54
CA SER A 442 -9.20 25.43 -0.63
C SER A 442 -9.43 26.92 -0.36
N PRO A 443 -8.40 27.78 -0.52
CA PRO A 443 -8.57 29.23 -0.33
C PRO A 443 -9.38 29.89 -1.45
N ILE A 444 -9.64 29.16 -2.54
CA ILE A 444 -10.37 29.65 -3.71
C ILE A 444 -11.88 29.53 -3.51
N ASP A 445 -12.35 28.43 -2.93
CA ASP A 445 -13.78 28.09 -2.85
C ASP A 445 -14.22 27.50 -1.51
N GLY A 446 -13.32 27.42 -0.51
CA GLY A 446 -13.62 26.94 0.84
C GLY A 446 -13.93 25.44 0.93
N ARG A 447 -13.70 24.66 -0.13
CA ARG A 447 -14.01 23.22 -0.18
C ARG A 447 -12.82 22.36 0.25
N ASP A 448 -13.10 21.11 0.62
CA ASP A 448 -12.06 20.11 0.87
C ASP A 448 -11.16 19.87 -0.35
N LEU A 449 -9.86 19.67 -0.11
CA LEU A 449 -8.85 19.42 -1.14
C LEU A 449 -8.75 17.96 -1.58
N THR A 450 -9.14 17.00 -0.72
CA THR A 450 -9.09 15.56 -1.01
C THR A 450 -10.39 14.90 -0.58
N SER A 451 -10.79 13.83 -1.25
CA SER A 451 -11.98 13.04 -0.87
C SER A 451 -11.65 11.91 0.12
N ILE A 452 -10.63 12.09 0.97
CA ILE A 452 -10.19 11.13 1.97
C ILE A 452 -10.96 11.38 3.27
N SER A 453 -11.76 10.41 3.72
CA SER A 453 -12.72 10.62 4.82
C SER A 453 -12.29 10.07 6.19
N TRP A 454 -11.13 9.41 6.29
CA TRP A 454 -10.64 8.81 7.54
C TRP A 454 -9.60 9.70 8.25
N ARG A 455 -9.65 11.01 7.99
CA ARG A 455 -8.67 11.99 8.48
C ARG A 455 -8.78 12.32 9.98
N ASN A 456 -9.86 11.90 10.63
CA ASN A 456 -10.08 12.05 12.06
C ASN A 456 -9.59 10.85 12.89
N THR A 457 -8.93 9.89 12.25
CA THR A 457 -8.38 8.71 12.94
C THR A 457 -7.19 9.09 13.82
N THR A 458 -7.24 8.64 15.08
CA THR A 458 -6.14 8.71 16.06
C THR A 458 -5.29 7.45 16.01
N ILE A 459 -5.90 6.27 16.09
CA ILE A 459 -5.20 4.97 16.07
C ILE A 459 -5.51 4.23 14.78
N TRP A 460 -4.45 3.74 14.15
CA TRP A 460 -4.48 2.83 13.02
C TRP A 460 -3.94 1.47 13.46
N ALA A 461 -4.77 0.43 13.41
CA ALA A 461 -4.41 -0.94 13.79
C ALA A 461 -4.77 -1.92 12.67
N ALA A 462 -3.79 -2.28 11.84
CA ALA A 462 -3.96 -3.33 10.83
C ALA A 462 -3.60 -4.68 11.44
N LEU A 463 -4.53 -5.64 11.38
CA LEU A 463 -4.36 -7.00 11.87
C LEU A 463 -4.58 -7.94 10.68
N ASP A 464 -3.49 -8.50 10.16
CA ASP A 464 -3.50 -9.34 8.98
C ASP A 464 -3.20 -10.78 9.39
N GLY A 465 -4.13 -11.68 9.11
CA GLY A 465 -3.93 -13.12 9.25
C GLY A 465 -3.69 -13.76 7.90
N PHE A 466 -2.81 -14.74 7.82
CA PHE A 466 -2.47 -15.49 6.63
C PHE A 466 -2.69 -16.96 6.90
N PHE A 467 -3.06 -17.73 5.87
CA PHE A 467 -3.40 -19.14 6.04
C PHE A 467 -2.99 -19.98 4.84
N ASN A 468 -2.60 -21.23 5.11
CA ASN A 468 -2.25 -22.23 4.13
C ASN A 468 -3.08 -23.50 4.35
N ALA A 469 -4.18 -23.63 3.61
CA ALA A 469 -5.09 -24.77 3.76
C ALA A 469 -4.47 -26.11 3.31
N SER A 470 -3.39 -26.09 2.53
CA SER A 470 -2.64 -27.29 2.16
C SER A 470 -1.80 -27.83 3.34
N MET A 471 -1.40 -26.96 4.29
CA MET A 471 -0.72 -27.37 5.51
C MET A 471 -1.70 -27.78 6.61
N ASN A 472 -2.79 -27.03 6.75
CA ASN A 472 -3.83 -27.29 7.74
C ASN A 472 -5.20 -26.89 7.16
N PRO A 473 -6.13 -27.84 6.94
CA PRO A 473 -7.44 -27.53 6.34
C PRO A 473 -8.26 -26.55 7.17
N ASP A 474 -8.03 -26.45 8.49
CA ASP A 474 -8.73 -25.56 9.40
C ASP A 474 -8.07 -24.17 9.53
N ALA A 475 -6.90 -23.95 8.93
CA ALA A 475 -6.13 -22.71 9.03
C ALA A 475 -6.96 -21.47 8.65
N GLN A 476 -7.75 -21.57 7.56
CA GLN A 476 -8.61 -20.47 7.15
C GLN A 476 -9.71 -20.18 8.18
N GLN A 477 -10.33 -21.23 8.73
CA GLN A 477 -11.40 -21.08 9.72
C GLN A 477 -10.87 -20.54 11.04
N PHE A 478 -9.65 -20.91 11.42
CA PHE A 478 -8.97 -20.31 12.57
C PHE A 478 -8.82 -18.79 12.41
N VAL A 479 -8.21 -18.34 11.30
CA VAL A 479 -8.01 -16.90 11.04
C VAL A 479 -9.35 -16.15 10.98
N LEU A 480 -10.36 -16.75 10.34
CA LEU A 480 -11.71 -16.18 10.29
C LEU A 480 -12.37 -16.07 11.67
N SER A 481 -12.19 -17.09 12.51
CA SER A 481 -12.74 -17.12 13.87
C SER A 481 -12.06 -16.13 14.79
N TRP A 482 -10.73 -16.02 14.70
CA TRP A 482 -9.95 -14.99 15.40
C TRP A 482 -10.45 -13.60 15.03
N HIS A 483 -10.54 -13.28 13.73
CA HIS A 483 -11.06 -11.99 13.28
C HIS A 483 -12.49 -11.73 13.73
N LYS A 484 -13.37 -12.74 13.68
CA LYS A 484 -14.75 -12.58 14.16
C LYS A 484 -14.80 -12.25 15.66
N GLN A 485 -13.95 -12.88 16.47
CA GLN A 485 -13.85 -12.58 17.90
C GLN A 485 -13.28 -11.17 18.14
N THR A 486 -12.24 -10.80 17.40
CA THR A 486 -11.67 -9.45 17.45
C THR A 486 -12.69 -8.39 17.03
N ASP A 487 -13.45 -8.61 15.96
CA ASP A 487 -14.52 -7.71 15.49
C ASP A 487 -15.59 -7.49 16.59
N LEU A 488 -15.97 -8.55 17.31
CA LEU A 488 -16.96 -8.48 18.41
C LEU A 488 -16.46 -7.68 19.62
N GLY A 489 -15.15 -7.72 19.92
CA GLY A 489 -14.55 -6.95 21.01
C GLY A 489 -14.12 -5.54 20.62
N ALA A 490 -13.75 -5.30 19.36
CA ALA A 490 -13.25 -4.01 18.91
C ALA A 490 -14.36 -2.96 18.76
N LEU A 491 -15.54 -3.39 18.29
CA LEU A 491 -16.54 -2.52 17.66
C LEU A 491 -17.83 -2.42 18.47
N GLY A 492 -18.54 -1.30 18.32
CA GLY A 492 -19.79 -1.01 19.00
C GLY A 492 -19.59 -0.27 20.33
N THR A 493 -20.69 0.12 20.97
CA THR A 493 -20.67 1.01 22.15
C THR A 493 -19.97 0.42 23.37
N ALA A 494 -19.79 -0.90 23.43
CA ALA A 494 -19.02 -1.60 24.46
C ALA A 494 -17.62 -2.01 23.98
N GLY A 495 -17.25 -1.70 22.73
CA GLY A 495 -16.00 -2.10 22.13
C GLY A 495 -14.78 -1.38 22.70
N HIS A 496 -13.61 -1.88 22.32
CA HIS A 496 -12.31 -1.38 22.77
C HIS A 496 -11.59 -0.48 21.76
N VAL A 497 -12.12 -0.31 20.54
CA VAL A 497 -11.49 0.49 19.48
C VAL A 497 -12.40 1.59 18.94
N SER A 498 -13.69 1.30 18.71
CA SER A 498 -14.63 2.26 18.13
C SER A 498 -16.06 2.01 18.59
N ASP A 499 -16.81 3.08 18.87
CA ASP A 499 -18.25 3.01 19.15
C ASP A 499 -19.08 2.67 17.92
N LEU A 500 -18.48 2.72 16.72
CA LEU A 500 -19.17 2.39 15.48
C LEU A 500 -19.55 0.91 15.49
N PRO A 501 -20.80 0.56 15.17
CA PRO A 501 -21.19 -0.84 15.04
C PRO A 501 -20.46 -1.47 13.84
N PRO A 502 -20.25 -2.81 13.82
CA PRO A 502 -19.44 -3.46 12.80
C PRO A 502 -19.77 -3.08 11.36
N GLU A 503 -21.04 -2.89 11.00
CA GLU A 503 -21.46 -2.50 9.65
C GLU A 503 -21.11 -1.06 9.26
N LYS A 504 -20.79 -0.19 10.23
CA LYS A 504 -20.36 1.21 10.02
C LYS A 504 -18.87 1.43 10.31
N ALA A 505 -18.29 0.63 11.23
CA ALA A 505 -16.87 0.66 11.59
C ALA A 505 -15.95 0.10 10.50
N ARG A 506 -16.51 -0.59 9.51
CA ARG A 506 -15.85 -1.06 8.27
C ARG A 506 -15.38 0.09 7.39
N ARG A 507 -14.68 1.09 7.93
CA ARG A 507 -13.92 2.06 7.14
C ARG A 507 -12.88 1.26 6.38
N LEU A 508 -13.26 0.81 5.20
CA LEU A 508 -12.53 -0.12 4.37
C LEU A 508 -11.33 0.60 3.74
N VAL A 509 -10.40 1.11 4.54
CA VAL A 509 -9.18 1.69 3.99
C VAL A 509 -8.37 0.54 3.39
N PHE A 510 -8.04 0.69 2.10
CA PHE A 510 -7.45 -0.35 1.25
C PHE A 510 -8.31 -1.62 1.06
N ASN A 511 -9.61 -1.55 1.37
CA ASN A 511 -10.58 -2.64 1.13
C ASN A 511 -10.21 -3.95 1.86
N SER A 512 -9.71 -3.84 3.09
CA SER A 512 -9.18 -4.97 3.87
C SER A 512 -10.21 -6.06 4.21
N PHE A 513 -11.51 -5.74 4.33
CA PHE A 513 -12.57 -6.72 4.67
C PHE A 513 -14.00 -6.27 4.35
N GLY A 514 -14.79 -7.10 3.65
CA GLY A 514 -16.25 -6.92 3.54
C GLY A 514 -16.77 -6.97 2.10
N ASP A 515 -17.94 -6.36 1.87
CA ASP A 515 -18.53 -6.23 0.54
C ASP A 515 -17.69 -5.26 -0.32
N ARG A 516 -17.46 -5.66 -1.56
CA ARG A 516 -16.60 -4.97 -2.52
C ARG A 516 -17.40 -4.23 -3.59
N ASN A 517 -18.73 -4.19 -3.43
CA ASN A 517 -19.61 -3.34 -4.20
C ASN A 517 -19.69 -1.95 -3.57
N MET A 518 -19.02 -0.97 -4.19
CA MET A 518 -19.00 0.43 -3.75
C MET A 518 -20.43 0.99 -3.58
N GLY A 519 -21.40 0.54 -4.37
CA GLY A 519 -22.81 0.92 -4.22
C GLY A 519 -23.40 0.56 -2.85
N ASN A 520 -22.94 -0.55 -2.25
CA ASN A 520 -23.40 -1.03 -0.95
C ASN A 520 -22.56 -0.45 0.21
N VAL A 521 -21.28 -0.20 -0.03
CA VAL A 521 -20.31 0.16 1.01
C VAL A 521 -19.84 1.60 1.01
N TRP A 522 -20.24 2.45 0.05
CA TRP A 522 -19.78 3.85 -0.02
C TRP A 522 -19.96 4.59 1.30
N LYS A 523 -21.01 4.27 2.08
CA LYS A 523 -21.31 4.88 3.39
C LYS A 523 -20.22 4.64 4.44
N GLN A 524 -19.34 3.68 4.20
CA GLN A 524 -18.19 3.37 5.04
C GLN A 524 -16.92 4.11 4.59
N TYR A 525 -16.91 4.64 3.36
CA TYR A 525 -15.81 5.40 2.79
C TYR A 525 -16.06 6.92 2.80
N TYR A 526 -17.31 7.33 2.65
CA TYR A 526 -17.68 8.70 2.31
C TYR A 526 -18.94 9.13 3.05
N ALA A 527 -19.02 10.42 3.37
CA ALA A 527 -20.29 11.05 3.64
C ALA A 527 -21.18 11.03 2.38
N LYS A 528 -22.51 11.06 2.55
CA LYS A 528 -23.46 10.99 1.42
C LYS A 528 -23.26 12.09 0.39
N SER A 529 -23.08 13.33 0.86
CA SER A 529 -22.81 14.48 0.00
C SER A 529 -21.51 14.32 -0.79
N GLN A 530 -20.47 13.81 -0.14
CA GLN A 530 -19.18 13.52 -0.76
C GLN A 530 -19.27 12.43 -1.82
N TYR A 531 -19.94 11.30 -1.54
CA TYR A 531 -20.14 10.26 -2.54
C TYR A 531 -20.93 10.78 -3.75
N ASN A 532 -22.04 11.50 -3.52
CA ASN A 532 -22.82 12.09 -4.59
C ASN A 532 -22.00 13.08 -5.44
N ARG A 533 -21.12 13.86 -4.81
CA ARG A 533 -20.18 14.75 -5.51
C ARG A 533 -19.22 13.95 -6.38
N LEU A 534 -18.59 12.90 -5.85
CA LEU A 534 -17.69 12.03 -6.62
C LEU A 534 -18.40 11.41 -7.84
N VAL A 535 -19.65 10.96 -7.68
CA VAL A 535 -20.49 10.46 -8.79
C VAL A 535 -20.73 11.55 -9.83
N GLY A 536 -21.07 12.77 -9.42
CA GLY A 536 -21.27 13.91 -10.31
C GLY A 536 -20.00 14.29 -11.09
N ILE A 537 -18.86 14.31 -10.41
CA ILE A 537 -17.56 14.59 -11.02
C ILE A 537 -17.21 13.50 -12.04
N LYS A 538 -17.37 12.22 -11.71
CA LYS A 538 -17.10 11.12 -12.65
C LYS A 538 -17.94 11.27 -13.92
N ARG A 539 -19.23 11.60 -13.81
CA ARG A 539 -20.11 11.85 -14.98
C ARG A 539 -19.64 13.00 -15.87
N THR A 540 -18.83 13.93 -15.36
CA THR A 540 -18.27 15.01 -16.16
C THR A 540 -17.13 14.51 -17.07
N PHE A 541 -16.30 13.59 -16.57
CA PHE A 541 -15.11 13.09 -17.26
C PHE A 541 -15.29 11.71 -17.91
N ASP A 542 -16.38 11.02 -17.57
CA ASP A 542 -16.78 9.71 -18.07
C ASP A 542 -18.33 9.64 -18.16
N PRO A 543 -18.97 10.42 -19.07
CA PRO A 543 -20.43 10.66 -19.07
C PRO A 543 -21.29 9.43 -19.30
N ALA A 544 -20.76 8.47 -20.06
CA ALA A 544 -21.26 7.11 -20.10
C ALA A 544 -20.17 6.28 -19.43
N PRO A 545 -20.29 5.87 -18.14
CA PRO A 545 -19.21 5.23 -17.37
C PRO A 545 -18.91 3.81 -17.87
N THR A 546 -18.41 3.76 -19.09
CA THR A 546 -18.21 2.61 -19.95
C THR A 546 -16.74 2.40 -20.24
N VAL A 547 -15.85 3.29 -19.76
CA VAL A 547 -14.40 3.10 -19.91
C VAL A 547 -13.81 2.57 -18.61
N PHE A 548 -13.71 3.36 -17.54
CA PHE A 548 -12.88 2.99 -16.40
C PHE A 548 -13.59 2.27 -15.26
N THR A 549 -12.81 1.43 -14.56
CA THR A 549 -13.18 0.66 -13.37
C THR A 549 -14.35 -0.31 -13.65
N PRO A 550 -14.09 -1.41 -14.38
CA PRO A 550 -15.09 -2.44 -14.71
C PRO A 550 -15.72 -3.12 -13.50
N ASN A 551 -15.00 -3.19 -12.39
CA ASN A 551 -15.41 -3.95 -11.21
C ASN A 551 -16.39 -3.17 -10.31
N ASN A 552 -17.05 -3.90 -9.40
CA ASN A 552 -18.06 -3.35 -8.50
C ASN A 552 -17.52 -2.28 -7.52
N PHE A 553 -16.20 -2.06 -7.45
CA PHE A 553 -15.59 -1.03 -6.62
C PHE A 553 -15.54 0.36 -7.30
N CYS A 554 -16.27 0.51 -8.40
CA CYS A 554 -16.42 1.74 -9.16
C CYS A 554 -17.36 2.75 -8.48
N VAL A 555 -16.94 4.02 -8.46
CA VAL A 555 -17.76 5.14 -7.97
C VAL A 555 -18.93 5.36 -8.93
N GLY A 556 -20.17 5.25 -8.43
CA GLY A 556 -21.35 5.58 -9.23
C GLY A 556 -21.55 4.67 -10.44
N MET A 557 -21.43 3.35 -10.26
CA MET A 557 -21.69 2.35 -11.31
C MET A 557 -22.96 2.67 -12.12
N PRO A 558 -22.90 2.61 -13.47
CA PRO A 558 -24.06 2.89 -14.30
C PRO A 558 -25.20 1.89 -14.07
N PRO A 559 -26.46 2.34 -14.14
CA PRO A 559 -27.61 1.44 -14.17
C PRO A 559 -27.50 0.43 -15.33
N GLY A 560 -27.79 -0.84 -15.07
CA GLY A 560 -27.86 -1.88 -16.10
C GLY A 560 -26.54 -2.55 -16.49
N LYS A 561 -25.39 -2.14 -15.93
CA LYS A 561 -24.21 -3.02 -15.95
C LYS A 561 -24.51 -4.26 -15.11
N PRO A 562 -24.13 -5.47 -15.56
CA PRO A 562 -24.21 -6.65 -14.71
C PRO A 562 -23.44 -6.34 -13.42
N GLU A 563 -24.09 -6.48 -12.26
CA GLU A 563 -23.30 -6.61 -11.04
C GLU A 563 -22.46 -7.87 -11.23
N LEU A 564 -21.13 -7.72 -11.17
CA LEU A 564 -20.30 -8.91 -11.04
C LEU A 564 -20.79 -9.65 -9.79
N PRO A 565 -20.90 -10.98 -9.82
CA PRO A 565 -21.45 -11.73 -8.69
C PRO A 565 -20.80 -11.24 -7.39
N PRO A 566 -21.59 -10.96 -6.33
CA PRO A 566 -21.07 -10.46 -5.07
C PRO A 566 -20.13 -11.50 -4.49
N ASN A 567 -18.83 -11.31 -4.70
CA ASN A 567 -17.89 -12.40 -4.48
C ASN A 567 -17.28 -12.32 -3.09
N ASN A 568 -17.95 -13.02 -2.17
CA ASN A 568 -17.35 -13.58 -0.96
C ASN A 568 -16.68 -14.95 -1.24
N ALA A 569 -16.84 -15.54 -2.44
CA ALA A 569 -16.25 -16.84 -2.73
C ALA A 569 -14.74 -16.70 -2.93
N ARG A 570 -13.99 -17.04 -1.88
CA ARG A 570 -12.55 -17.25 -1.94
C ARG A 570 -12.25 -18.48 -2.78
N LEU A 571 -11.09 -18.52 -3.43
CA LEU A 571 -10.59 -19.77 -3.99
C LEU A 571 -10.47 -20.82 -2.86
N PRO A 572 -10.83 -22.10 -3.08
CA PRO A 572 -10.19 -23.17 -2.31
C PRO A 572 -8.69 -23.05 -2.57
N ALA A 573 -7.87 -23.08 -1.52
CA ALA A 573 -6.44 -22.77 -1.57
C ALA A 573 -5.72 -23.51 -2.71
N THR A 574 -5.64 -22.88 -3.87
CA THR A 574 -4.85 -23.33 -5.00
C THR A 574 -3.71 -22.34 -5.04
N ILE A 575 -2.58 -22.79 -4.49
CA ILE A 575 -1.32 -22.06 -4.55
C ILE A 575 -1.04 -21.87 -6.03
N PHE A 576 -1.21 -20.65 -6.53
CA PHE A 576 -0.61 -20.27 -7.80
C PHE A 576 0.87 -20.63 -7.68
N PRO A 577 1.47 -21.41 -8.60
CA PRO A 577 2.89 -21.68 -8.56
C PRO A 577 3.62 -20.37 -8.85
N ILE A 578 3.83 -19.59 -7.80
CA ILE A 578 4.64 -18.37 -7.83
C ILE A 578 6.08 -18.87 -7.77
N THR A 579 6.77 -18.79 -8.91
CA THR A 579 8.20 -19.07 -8.96
C THR A 579 8.96 -18.02 -8.15
N SER A 580 10.13 -18.37 -7.63
CA SER A 580 11.04 -17.44 -6.94
C SER A 580 11.39 -16.20 -7.78
N GLU A 581 11.28 -16.27 -9.11
CA GLU A 581 11.50 -15.17 -10.04
C GLU A 581 10.45 -14.04 -9.91
N LEU A 582 9.21 -14.35 -9.50
CA LEU A 582 8.19 -13.34 -9.19
C LEU A 582 8.46 -12.63 -7.85
N MET A 583 9.40 -13.14 -7.04
CA MET A 583 9.74 -12.64 -5.70
C MET A 583 11.00 -11.78 -5.62
N CYS A 584 11.80 -11.71 -6.69
CA CYS A 584 13.02 -10.91 -6.71
C CYS A 584 12.81 -9.60 -7.48
N THR A 585 12.84 -8.46 -6.79
CA THR A 585 13.15 -7.17 -7.41
C THR A 585 14.58 -6.76 -7.02
N SER A 586 15.40 -6.46 -8.03
CA SER A 586 16.81 -6.06 -7.86
C SER A 586 16.99 -4.77 -7.05
N GLY A 587 15.98 -3.89 -7.01
CA GLY A 587 16.03 -2.60 -6.31
C GLY A 587 16.03 -2.70 -4.78
N ALA A 588 15.34 -3.70 -4.20
CA ALA A 588 15.27 -3.90 -2.75
C ALA A 588 16.64 -4.25 -2.14
N GLY A 589 17.38 -5.16 -2.79
CA GLY A 589 18.73 -5.55 -2.36
C GLY A 589 19.76 -4.43 -2.49
N ALA A 590 19.64 -3.58 -3.51
CA ALA A 590 20.53 -2.43 -3.69
C ALA A 590 20.37 -1.38 -2.59
N VAL A 591 19.13 -1.07 -2.18
CA VAL A 591 18.86 -0.15 -1.07
C VAL A 591 19.36 -0.71 0.26
N ASP A 592 19.26 -2.02 0.48
CA ASP A 592 19.77 -2.65 1.71
C ASP A 592 21.29 -2.58 1.83
N ALA A 593 22.01 -2.89 0.74
CA ALA A 593 23.46 -2.75 0.69
C ALA A 593 23.89 -1.29 0.91
N TYR A 594 23.21 -0.35 0.27
CA TYR A 594 23.44 1.07 0.42
C TYR A 594 23.23 1.56 1.87
N MET A 595 22.08 1.22 2.48
CA MET A 595 21.76 1.64 3.84
C MET A 595 22.69 1.00 4.87
N THR A 596 23.05 -0.27 4.69
CA THR A 596 24.00 -0.96 5.55
C THR A 596 25.37 -0.29 5.49
N GLN A 597 25.86 0.02 4.29
CA GLN A 597 27.12 0.73 4.10
C GLN A 597 27.08 2.13 4.74
N TRP A 598 26.01 2.89 4.49
CA TRP A 598 25.84 4.23 5.07
C TRP A 598 25.83 4.19 6.61
N MET A 599 25.08 3.26 7.21
CA MET A 599 25.03 3.10 8.67
C MET A 599 26.40 2.73 9.26
N GLN A 600 27.14 1.83 8.60
CA GLN A 600 28.49 1.46 9.04
C GLN A 600 29.47 2.63 9.00
N GLN A 601 29.35 3.52 8.02
CA GLN A 601 30.23 4.67 7.86
C GLN A 601 29.89 5.81 8.83
N GLU A 602 28.61 6.12 9.02
CA GLU A 602 28.17 7.34 9.71
C GLU A 602 27.74 7.11 11.17
N GLN A 603 27.27 5.90 11.55
CA GLN A 603 26.83 5.62 12.93
C GLN A 603 27.91 4.98 13.82
N HIS A 604 28.91 4.32 13.24
CA HIS A 604 30.06 3.79 14.01
C HIS A 604 31.19 4.81 14.20
N THR A 605 31.16 5.92 13.48
CA THR A 605 31.95 7.11 13.85
C THR A 605 31.23 7.85 14.96
N GLY A 606 31.35 7.35 16.19
CA GLY A 606 31.05 8.14 17.39
C GLY A 606 31.81 9.48 17.35
N PRO A 607 31.43 10.47 18.19
CA PRO A 607 31.94 11.82 18.06
C PRO A 607 33.47 11.81 18.05
N ARG A 608 34.08 12.24 16.93
CA ARG A 608 35.49 12.63 16.93
C ARG A 608 35.58 13.79 17.92
N ARG A 609 36.03 13.50 19.15
CA ARG A 609 36.61 14.53 20.01
C ARG A 609 37.75 15.13 19.19
N ASN A 610 37.50 16.29 18.60
CA ASN A 610 38.56 17.16 18.14
C ASN A 610 39.30 17.63 19.40
N THR A 611 40.27 16.85 19.85
CA THR A 611 41.37 17.38 20.65
C THR A 611 42.33 18.04 19.68
N THR A 612 42.09 19.32 19.38
CA THR A 612 43.15 20.22 18.92
C THR A 612 43.06 21.52 19.70
N ASN A 613 44.21 21.82 20.34
CA ASN A 613 44.57 22.87 21.30
C ASN A 613 43.97 22.80 22.69
#